data_AF-A0AAD5UQS6-F1
#
_entry.id   AF-A0AAD5UQS6-F1
#
_cell.length_a   1.000
_cell.length_b   1.000
_cell.length_c   1.000
_cell.angle_alpha   90.00
_cell.angle_beta   90.00
_cell.angle_gamma   90.00
#
_symmetry.space_group_name_H-M   'P 1'
#
loop_
_entity.id
_entity.type
_entity.pdbx_description
1 polymer ?
#
loop_
_entity_poly.entity_id
_entity_poly.type
_entity_poly.pdbx_seq_one_letter_code
_entity_poly.pdbx_strand_id
1 'polypeptide(L)'
;MSSHIAKIPKRYILPSTLDEILFWVDLDTNPAENDKARTSYVLYHALPGPNSDGGDVEIQFHLQGFVSACNVHPLGTWRANQGIESAPIAYQYLELSGLEAPETFTHQARPGNQTVSLLKRGDDVTGKAKKMETMWYLNHRIDIHMQAESGKLAPLHHGLLGKGDFVDVLVKVSVHRNVPHSRRTLRVNFAMHQIVLLKKNTIVRVPTCHIATYSLMDSQTNQKVAMPVVESEKMDVQAVEKQAADIAADLGPQ
;
A
#
# COMPACT_ATOMS: atom_id res chain seq x y z
N MET A 1 27.96 16.62 -16.45
CA MET A 1 27.54 15.78 -15.31
C MET A 1 28.48 16.05 -14.14
N SER A 2 27.94 16.40 -12.97
CA SER A 2 28.70 16.91 -11.81
C SER A 2 29.61 15.83 -11.19
N SER A 3 30.84 16.18 -10.85
CA SER A 3 31.90 15.30 -10.32
C SER A 3 31.54 14.60 -8.99
N HIS A 4 30.44 14.98 -8.34
CA HIS A 4 29.96 14.38 -7.11
C HIS A 4 29.23 13.03 -7.31
N ILE A 5 28.67 12.74 -8.50
CA ILE A 5 27.94 11.49 -8.76
C ILE A 5 28.88 10.27 -8.76
N ALA A 6 30.16 10.44 -9.08
CA ALA A 6 31.13 9.35 -9.17
C ALA A 6 31.42 8.63 -7.84
N LYS A 7 31.04 9.20 -6.69
CA LYS A 7 31.24 8.60 -5.36
C LYS A 7 30.02 7.87 -4.81
N ILE A 8 28.87 7.98 -5.47
CA ILE A 8 27.65 7.31 -5.01
C ILE A 8 27.78 5.83 -5.40
N PRO A 9 27.74 4.88 -4.44
CA PRO A 9 27.77 3.47 -4.78
C PRO A 9 26.62 3.17 -5.76
N LYS A 10 26.89 2.43 -6.84
CA LYS A 10 25.95 2.25 -7.97
C LYS A 10 24.56 1.75 -7.57
N ARG A 11 24.47 0.98 -6.47
CA ARG A 11 23.19 0.55 -5.87
C ARG A 11 22.30 1.70 -5.38
N TYR A 12 22.84 2.92 -5.29
CA TYR A 12 22.15 4.15 -4.93
C TYR A 12 22.02 5.12 -6.12
N ILE A 13 22.18 4.63 -7.35
CA ILE A 13 21.79 5.36 -8.56
C ILE A 13 20.51 4.71 -9.04
N LEU A 14 19.36 5.33 -8.76
CA LEU A 14 18.09 4.94 -9.35
C LEU A 14 17.77 5.85 -10.52
N PRO A 15 16.98 5.34 -11.47
CA PRO A 15 16.46 6.18 -12.51
C PRO A 15 15.48 7.20 -11.96
N SER A 16 15.44 8.36 -12.61
CA SER A 16 14.63 9.50 -12.16
C SER A 16 13.26 9.54 -12.82
N THR A 17 13.05 8.72 -13.85
CA THR A 17 11.81 8.64 -14.60
C THR A 17 11.25 7.23 -14.60
N LEU A 18 9.92 7.10 -14.70
CA LEU A 18 9.26 5.81 -14.79
C LEU A 18 9.78 4.99 -15.98
N ASP A 19 10.00 5.61 -17.13
CA ASP A 19 10.47 4.91 -18.32
C ASP A 19 11.86 4.29 -18.11
N GLU A 20 12.77 5.01 -17.46
CA GLU A 20 14.09 4.46 -17.13
C GLU A 20 14.00 3.37 -16.05
N ILE A 21 13.09 3.50 -15.08
CA ILE A 21 12.78 2.45 -14.10
C ILE A 21 12.31 1.19 -14.82
N LEU A 22 11.35 1.31 -15.73
CA LEU A 22 10.82 0.20 -16.52
C LEU A 22 11.87 -0.40 -17.46
N PHE A 23 12.82 0.40 -17.94
CA PHE A 23 13.93 -0.10 -18.75
C PHE A 23 14.88 -1.02 -17.97
N TRP A 24 14.97 -0.85 -16.64
CA TRP A 24 15.89 -1.63 -15.80
C TRP A 24 15.24 -2.85 -15.16
N VAL A 25 13.91 -2.91 -15.20
CA VAL A 25 13.12 -4.03 -14.68
C VAL A 25 13.25 -5.22 -15.62
N ASP A 26 13.74 -6.32 -15.08
CA ASP A 26 13.65 -7.64 -15.70
C ASP A 26 12.71 -8.52 -14.87
N LEU A 27 12.11 -9.50 -15.55
CA LEU A 27 11.26 -10.49 -14.91
C LEU A 27 11.94 -11.84 -15.01
N ASP A 28 12.52 -12.28 -13.90
CA ASP A 28 13.11 -13.60 -13.82
C ASP A 28 12.16 -14.59 -13.15
N THR A 29 12.33 -15.86 -13.49
CA THR A 29 11.56 -16.98 -12.94
C THR A 29 12.49 -17.78 -12.05
N ASN A 30 12.12 -17.95 -10.77
CA ASN A 30 12.94 -18.75 -9.86
C ASN A 30 13.03 -20.21 -10.36
N PRO A 31 14.21 -20.69 -10.80
CA PRO A 31 14.33 -22.01 -11.41
C PRO A 31 14.21 -23.14 -10.38
N ALA A 32 14.36 -22.84 -9.08
CA ALA A 32 14.21 -23.82 -8.01
C ALA A 32 12.73 -24.13 -7.69
N GLU A 33 11.81 -23.28 -8.16
CA GLU A 33 10.39 -23.46 -7.91
C GLU A 33 9.80 -24.38 -8.99
N ASN A 34 9.64 -25.67 -8.66
CA ASN A 34 9.02 -26.68 -9.52
C ASN A 34 7.51 -26.46 -9.76
N ASP A 35 6.99 -25.28 -9.40
CA ASP A 35 5.57 -24.98 -9.46
C ASP A 35 5.14 -24.67 -10.89
N LYS A 36 4.01 -25.26 -11.30
CA LYS A 36 3.39 -24.99 -12.60
C LYS A 36 2.90 -23.54 -12.67
N ALA A 37 2.63 -22.93 -11.52
CA ALA A 37 2.42 -21.50 -11.40
C ALA A 37 3.78 -20.79 -11.36
N ARG A 38 4.28 -20.40 -12.55
CA ARG A 38 5.54 -19.65 -12.65
C ARG A 38 5.42 -18.30 -11.94
N THR A 39 5.93 -18.22 -10.72
CA THR A 39 6.11 -16.97 -10.00
C THR A 39 7.37 -16.29 -10.56
N SER A 40 7.19 -15.10 -11.13
CA SER A 40 8.29 -14.25 -11.54
C SER A 40 8.51 -13.16 -10.50
N TYR A 41 9.76 -12.78 -10.31
CA TYR A 41 10.14 -11.68 -9.43
C TYR A 41 10.67 -10.52 -10.27
N VAL A 42 10.46 -9.31 -9.78
CA VAL A 42 11.03 -8.11 -10.39
C VAL A 42 12.49 -8.02 -9.96
N LEU A 43 13.40 -8.22 -10.91
CA LEU A 43 14.82 -7.98 -10.72
C LEU A 43 15.17 -6.64 -11.36
N TYR A 44 16.15 -5.92 -10.80
CA TYR A 44 16.80 -4.88 -11.57
C TYR A 44 18.26 -5.20 -11.78
N HIS A 45 18.69 -4.91 -12.99
CA HIS A 45 20.09 -4.82 -13.34
C HIS A 45 20.66 -3.54 -12.74
N ALA A 46 21.47 -3.67 -11.69
CA ALA A 46 22.27 -2.54 -11.22
C ALA A 46 23.17 -2.11 -12.39
N LEU A 47 22.96 -0.89 -12.89
CA LEU A 47 23.59 -0.27 -14.08
C LEU A 47 24.82 -1.03 -14.64
N PRO A 48 24.83 -1.40 -15.94
CA PRO A 48 25.98 -2.06 -16.56
C PRO A 48 27.21 -1.16 -16.42
N GLY A 49 28.08 -1.52 -15.49
CA GLY A 49 29.41 -0.96 -15.37
C GLY A 49 30.41 -1.89 -16.01
N PRO A 50 31.53 -1.37 -16.52
CA PRO A 50 32.55 -2.19 -17.19
C PRO A 50 33.16 -3.32 -16.32
N ASN A 51 32.90 -3.33 -15.01
CA ASN A 51 33.45 -4.31 -14.05
C ASN A 51 32.42 -4.79 -13.00
N SER A 52 31.11 -4.70 -13.27
CA SER A 52 30.13 -5.31 -12.38
C SER A 52 29.74 -6.66 -12.95
N ASP A 53 30.17 -7.74 -12.29
CA ASP A 53 29.56 -9.07 -12.42
C ASP A 53 28.09 -8.90 -12.02
N GLY A 54 27.25 -8.55 -13.00
CA GLY A 54 25.88 -8.05 -12.84
C GLY A 54 24.99 -9.09 -12.17
N GLY A 55 25.12 -9.22 -10.86
CA GLY A 55 24.23 -9.98 -10.03
C GLY A 55 22.90 -9.27 -9.98
N ASP A 56 21.83 -10.02 -10.21
CA ASP A 56 20.49 -9.50 -10.07
C ASP A 56 20.23 -9.08 -8.63
N VAL A 57 19.59 -7.94 -8.45
CA VAL A 57 19.23 -7.42 -7.13
C VAL A 57 17.71 -7.38 -7.02
N GLU A 58 17.20 -8.05 -5.99
CA GLU A 58 15.80 -7.93 -5.60
C GLU A 58 15.52 -6.51 -5.08
N ILE A 59 14.45 -5.89 -5.60
CA ILE A 59 14.07 -4.52 -5.24
C ILE A 59 12.75 -4.49 -4.50
N GLN A 60 12.69 -3.53 -3.58
CA GLN A 60 11.51 -3.16 -2.84
C GLN A 60 11.15 -1.72 -3.21
N PHE A 61 9.85 -1.42 -3.21
CA PHE A 61 9.34 -0.11 -3.57
C PHE A 61 8.82 0.58 -2.31
N HIS A 62 9.05 1.89 -2.22
CA HIS A 62 8.43 2.75 -1.22
C HIS A 62 7.25 3.47 -1.87
N LEU A 63 6.07 3.29 -1.29
CA LEU A 63 4.84 3.95 -1.72
C LEU A 63 4.39 4.90 -0.62
N GLN A 64 4.33 6.19 -0.94
CA GLN A 64 3.86 7.21 0.00
C GLN A 64 2.46 7.68 -0.36
N GLY A 65 1.62 7.93 0.64
CA GLY A 65 0.27 8.42 0.40
C GLY A 65 -0.55 8.55 1.67
N PHE A 66 -1.79 9.01 1.50
CA PHE A 66 -2.76 9.10 2.59
C PHE A 66 -3.58 7.82 2.69
N VAL A 67 -3.79 7.31 3.89
CA VAL A 67 -4.61 6.10 4.09
C VAL A 67 -6.07 6.42 3.74
N SER A 68 -6.62 5.80 2.70
CA SER A 68 -8.05 5.87 2.36
C SER A 68 -8.85 4.83 3.14
N ALA A 69 -8.34 3.59 3.16
CA ALA A 69 -8.87 2.46 3.89
C ALA A 69 -7.72 1.51 4.27
N CYS A 70 -7.86 0.78 5.38
CA CYS A 70 -6.84 -0.19 5.78
C CYS A 70 -7.43 -1.34 6.60
N ASN A 71 -6.91 -2.54 6.36
CA ASN A 71 -7.04 -3.69 7.23
C ASN A 71 -5.71 -4.43 7.26
N VAL A 72 -4.85 -4.02 8.18
CA VAL A 72 -3.51 -4.60 8.40
C VAL A 72 -3.46 -5.42 9.69
N HIS A 73 -4.62 -5.82 10.21
CA HIS A 73 -4.71 -6.74 11.33
C HIS A 73 -4.06 -8.09 10.96
N PRO A 74 -3.41 -8.81 11.89
CA PRO A 74 -2.78 -10.10 11.60
C PRO A 74 -3.71 -11.12 10.94
N LEU A 75 -5.02 -11.07 11.22
CA LEU A 75 -6.03 -11.97 10.66
C LEU A 75 -6.76 -11.37 9.44
N GLY A 76 -6.37 -10.17 9.00
CA GLY A 76 -6.96 -9.47 7.87
C GLY A 76 -8.48 -9.35 7.96
N THR A 77 -9.17 -9.70 6.86
CA THR A 77 -10.64 -9.68 6.78
C THR A 77 -11.32 -10.85 7.49
N TRP A 78 -10.58 -11.84 8.01
CA TRP A 78 -11.19 -12.99 8.67
C TRP A 78 -11.99 -12.58 9.90
N ARG A 79 -13.09 -13.29 10.14
CA ARG A 79 -13.92 -13.14 11.33
C ARG A 79 -14.20 -14.52 11.93
N ALA A 80 -14.05 -14.62 13.24
CA ALA A 80 -14.22 -15.88 13.96
C ALA A 80 -15.63 -16.50 13.91
N ASN A 81 -16.63 -15.74 13.44
CA ASN A 81 -18.02 -16.18 13.27
C ASN A 81 -18.32 -16.67 11.83
N GLN A 82 -17.43 -16.45 10.86
CA GLN A 82 -17.61 -16.88 9.47
C GLN A 82 -17.13 -18.31 9.21
N GLY A 83 -16.69 -19.02 10.26
CA GLY A 83 -16.16 -20.37 10.15
C GLY A 83 -14.72 -20.42 9.62
N ILE A 84 -14.11 -21.59 9.77
CA ILE A 84 -12.73 -21.91 9.38
C ILE A 84 -12.56 -21.83 7.85
N GLU A 85 -13.60 -22.21 7.09
CA GLU A 85 -13.61 -22.22 5.62
C GLU A 85 -13.35 -20.83 4.99
N SER A 86 -13.61 -19.75 5.74
CA SER A 86 -13.39 -18.38 5.27
C SER A 86 -11.96 -17.86 5.53
N ALA A 87 -11.13 -18.58 6.29
CA ALA A 87 -9.77 -18.12 6.60
C ALA A 87 -8.83 -18.06 5.37
N PRO A 88 -8.87 -19.02 4.42
CA PRO A 88 -7.99 -18.98 3.24
C PRO A 88 -8.25 -17.79 2.31
N ILE A 89 -9.44 -17.20 2.37
CA ILE A 89 -9.82 -16.02 1.58
C ILE A 89 -9.60 -14.71 2.32
N ALA A 90 -9.10 -14.76 3.56
CA ALA A 90 -8.80 -13.57 4.33
C ALA A 90 -7.56 -12.87 3.78
N TYR A 91 -7.66 -11.54 3.63
CA TYR A 91 -6.56 -10.73 3.12
C TYR A 91 -6.37 -9.48 3.97
N GLN A 92 -5.13 -8.99 3.96
CA GLN A 92 -4.78 -7.68 4.48
C GLN A 92 -4.76 -6.69 3.32
N TYR A 93 -5.17 -5.45 3.56
CA TYR A 93 -5.15 -4.42 2.54
C TYR A 93 -4.80 -3.05 3.11
N LEU A 94 -4.25 -2.19 2.26
CA LEU A 94 -4.01 -0.79 2.52
C LEU A 94 -4.28 -0.05 1.21
N GLU A 95 -5.23 0.87 1.24
CA GLU A 95 -5.55 1.74 0.12
C GLU A 95 -4.95 3.11 0.39
N LEU A 96 -4.13 3.58 -0.55
CA LEU A 96 -3.52 4.90 -0.51
C LEU A 96 -4.24 5.85 -1.49
N SER A 97 -4.42 7.09 -1.07
CA SER A 97 -4.91 8.21 -1.90
C SER A 97 -3.89 9.35 -1.91
N GLY A 98 -4.07 10.31 -2.84
CA GLY A 98 -3.20 11.49 -2.95
C GLY A 98 -1.91 11.29 -3.74
N LEU A 99 -1.80 10.19 -4.49
CA LEU A 99 -0.74 9.94 -5.48
C LEU A 99 -0.94 10.75 -6.78
N GLU A 100 -1.34 12.03 -6.69
CA GLU A 100 -1.48 12.91 -7.87
C GLU A 100 -0.15 13.54 -8.31
N ALA A 101 1.00 12.93 -7.99
CA ALA A 101 2.28 13.40 -8.52
C ALA A 101 3.25 12.25 -8.87
N PRO A 102 3.97 12.33 -10.01
CA PRO A 102 4.58 11.19 -10.70
C PRO A 102 6.06 10.95 -10.34
N GLU A 103 6.62 11.69 -9.38
CA GLU A 103 8.07 11.75 -9.12
C GLU A 103 8.49 11.13 -7.76
N THR A 104 7.60 10.40 -7.08
CA THR A 104 7.77 9.97 -5.68
C THR A 104 8.75 8.81 -5.45
N PHE A 105 9.49 8.36 -6.47
CA PHE A 105 10.39 7.21 -6.35
C PHE A 105 11.83 7.65 -6.07
N THR A 106 12.16 7.89 -4.81
CA THR A 106 13.57 7.86 -4.37
C THR A 106 13.83 6.76 -3.35
N HIS A 107 14.69 5.84 -3.78
CA HIS A 107 15.56 4.89 -3.06
C HIS A 107 15.09 4.24 -1.77
N GLN A 108 14.99 2.90 -1.80
CA GLN A 108 15.41 2.01 -0.71
C GLN A 108 15.32 0.52 -1.11
N ALA A 109 16.27 -0.29 -0.63
CA ALA A 109 16.25 -1.74 -0.76
C ALA A 109 16.90 -2.40 0.48
N ARG A 110 16.35 -3.54 0.94
CA ARG A 110 17.00 -4.50 1.82
C ARG A 110 16.54 -5.93 1.53
N PRO A 111 17.42 -6.94 1.63
CA PRO A 111 17.04 -8.33 1.42
C PRO A 111 16.60 -8.99 2.73
N GLY A 112 15.72 -10.00 2.63
CA GLY A 112 15.34 -10.83 3.76
C GLY A 112 14.86 -12.22 3.33
N ASN A 113 15.43 -13.25 3.94
CA ASN A 113 14.97 -14.64 3.89
C ASN A 113 14.62 -15.10 5.32
N GLN A 114 13.41 -15.65 5.53
CA GLN A 114 13.16 -16.89 6.27
C GLN A 114 11.66 -17.23 6.37
N THR A 115 11.36 -18.53 6.40
CA THR A 115 10.02 -19.14 6.47
C THR A 115 9.86 -19.92 7.78
N VAL A 116 9.27 -19.26 8.77
CA VAL A 116 8.60 -19.86 9.94
C VAL A 116 7.36 -19.00 10.21
N SER A 117 6.22 -19.60 10.58
CA SER A 117 5.00 -18.84 10.88
C SER A 117 5.26 -17.73 11.90
N LEU A 118 4.91 -16.48 11.57
CA LEU A 118 5.24 -15.29 12.37
C LEU A 118 4.15 -14.87 13.37
N LEU A 119 3.15 -15.73 13.61
CA LEU A 119 2.08 -15.48 14.59
C LEU A 119 2.66 -15.54 16.02
N LYS A 120 2.43 -14.49 16.81
CA LYS A 120 2.84 -14.41 18.22
C LYS A 120 1.67 -14.71 19.15
N ARG A 121 1.97 -15.18 20.37
CA ARG A 121 0.97 -15.33 21.44
C ARG A 121 0.38 -13.96 21.77
N GLY A 122 -0.89 -13.75 21.43
CA GLY A 122 -1.58 -12.47 21.56
C GLY A 122 -2.16 -11.93 20.24
N ASP A 123 -1.64 -12.35 19.09
CA ASP A 123 -2.21 -11.98 17.77
C ASP A 123 -3.60 -12.64 17.56
N ASP A 124 -3.87 -13.75 18.25
CA ASP A 124 -5.17 -14.44 18.32
C ASP A 124 -5.57 -14.67 19.78
N VAL A 125 -6.23 -13.66 20.37
CA VAL A 125 -6.72 -13.72 21.76
C VAL A 125 -7.69 -14.88 21.98
N THR A 126 -8.41 -15.29 20.93
CA THR A 126 -9.43 -16.35 21.02
C THR A 126 -8.85 -17.76 20.91
N GLY A 127 -7.59 -17.90 20.52
CA GLY A 127 -6.94 -19.19 20.27
C GLY A 127 -7.55 -19.98 19.10
N LYS A 128 -8.39 -19.35 18.27
CA LYS A 128 -9.06 -19.99 17.12
C LYS A 128 -8.15 -20.11 15.91
N ALA A 129 -7.33 -19.11 15.62
CA ALA A 129 -6.31 -19.17 14.56
C ALA A 129 -5.28 -20.26 14.87
N LYS A 130 -4.97 -20.50 16.16
CA LYS A 130 -4.11 -21.63 16.56
C LYS A 130 -4.64 -22.99 16.10
N LYS A 131 -5.96 -23.18 16.02
CA LYS A 131 -6.57 -24.42 15.51
C LYS A 131 -6.37 -24.62 14.01
N MET A 132 -5.95 -23.58 13.31
CA MET A 132 -5.72 -23.58 11.87
C MET A 132 -4.24 -23.44 11.50
N GLU A 133 -3.32 -23.51 12.46
CA GLU A 133 -1.88 -23.32 12.22
C GLU A 133 -1.31 -24.32 11.19
N THR A 134 -1.93 -25.49 11.05
CA THR A 134 -1.58 -26.50 10.04
C THR A 134 -2.20 -26.24 8.66
N MET A 135 -3.22 -25.39 8.56
CA MET A 135 -3.97 -25.08 7.34
C MET A 135 -3.68 -23.68 6.81
N TRP A 136 -3.14 -22.81 7.66
CA TRP A 136 -2.89 -21.42 7.36
C TRP A 136 -1.61 -20.97 8.06
N TYR A 137 -0.70 -20.38 7.30
CA TYR A 137 0.52 -19.80 7.84
C TYR A 137 0.62 -18.34 7.42
N LEU A 138 1.03 -17.50 8.36
CA LEU A 138 1.33 -16.10 8.07
C LEU A 138 2.70 -16.06 7.38
N ASN A 139 2.70 -15.93 6.04
CA ASN A 139 3.92 -15.93 5.23
C ASN A 139 4.85 -14.76 5.58
N HIS A 140 4.27 -13.58 5.84
CA HIS A 140 5.02 -12.41 6.30
C HIS A 140 4.18 -11.59 7.28
N ARG A 141 4.84 -10.89 8.20
CA ARG A 141 4.22 -9.94 9.12
C ARG A 141 4.50 -8.53 8.59
N ILE A 142 3.46 -7.70 8.57
CA ILE A 142 3.61 -6.28 8.24
C ILE A 142 4.12 -5.55 9.49
N ASP A 143 5.32 -5.00 9.41
CA ASP A 143 5.89 -4.21 10.48
C ASP A 143 5.38 -2.78 10.42
N ILE A 144 4.72 -2.32 11.48
CA ILE A 144 4.14 -0.98 11.53
C ILE A 144 4.92 -0.13 12.52
N HIS A 145 5.35 1.03 12.04
CA HIS A 145 6.17 1.97 12.79
C HIS A 145 5.58 3.37 12.71
N MET A 146 5.96 4.23 13.64
CA MET A 146 5.76 5.68 13.60
C MET A 146 7.13 6.35 13.58
N GLN A 147 7.32 7.29 12.67
CA GLN A 147 8.53 8.11 12.64
C GLN A 147 8.38 9.25 13.66
N ALA A 148 9.23 9.27 14.67
CA ALA A 148 9.33 10.40 15.60
C ALA A 148 9.98 11.61 14.90
N GLU A 149 9.83 12.81 15.47
CA GLU A 149 10.49 14.03 14.97
C GLU A 149 12.03 13.89 14.88
N SER A 150 12.61 13.01 15.70
CA SER A 150 14.04 12.66 15.66
C SER A 150 14.45 11.81 14.44
N GLY A 151 13.51 11.40 13.59
CA GLY A 151 13.72 10.46 12.49
C GLY A 151 13.78 8.99 12.91
N LYS A 152 13.83 8.69 14.22
CA LYS A 152 13.81 7.32 14.73
C LYS A 152 12.44 6.67 14.54
N LEU A 153 12.47 5.39 14.17
CA LEU A 153 11.27 4.55 14.04
C LEU A 153 10.93 3.93 15.38
N ALA A 154 9.69 4.10 15.82
CA ALA A 154 9.12 3.43 17.00
C ALA A 154 8.03 2.46 16.54
N PRO A 155 7.91 1.24 17.13
CA PRO A 155 6.82 0.33 16.81
C PRO A 155 5.45 0.97 17.06
N LEU A 156 4.50 0.73 16.16
CA LEU A 156 3.15 1.26 16.22
C LEU A 156 2.13 0.11 16.17
N HIS A 157 1.14 0.15 17.05
CA HIS A 157 0.05 -0.82 17.00
C HIS A 157 -0.82 -0.61 15.76
N HIS A 158 -1.17 -1.68 15.05
CA HIS A 158 -1.92 -1.62 13.78
C HIS A 158 -3.26 -0.87 13.90
N GLY A 159 -3.96 -1.02 15.02
CA GLY A 159 -5.23 -0.32 15.29
C GLY A 159 -5.09 1.18 15.52
N LEU A 160 -3.86 1.71 15.58
CA LEU A 160 -3.64 3.14 15.63
C LEU A 160 -3.62 3.77 14.24
N LEU A 161 -3.40 3.03 13.14
CA LEU A 161 -3.50 3.60 11.79
C LEU A 161 -4.95 3.96 11.48
N GLY A 162 -5.17 5.18 10.97
CA GLY A 162 -6.49 5.69 10.65
C GLY A 162 -6.57 6.30 9.26
N LYS A 163 -7.80 6.45 8.75
CA LYS A 163 -8.06 7.16 7.50
C LYS A 163 -7.50 8.59 7.57
N GLY A 164 -6.81 9.00 6.52
CA GLY A 164 -6.15 10.29 6.34
C GLY A 164 -4.74 10.38 6.94
N ASP A 165 -4.24 9.33 7.57
CA ASP A 165 -2.83 9.29 8.01
C ASP A 165 -1.91 9.29 6.78
N PHE A 166 -0.80 10.05 6.83
CA PHE A 166 0.23 10.02 5.79
C PHE A 166 1.27 8.96 6.15
N VAL A 167 1.46 8.00 5.24
CA VAL A 167 2.29 6.82 5.46
C VAL A 167 3.28 6.62 4.32
N ASP A 168 4.39 5.96 4.63
CA ASP A 168 5.32 5.37 3.69
C ASP A 168 5.24 3.84 3.81
N VAL A 169 5.11 3.14 2.68
CA VAL A 169 4.83 1.71 2.63
C VAL A 169 5.92 1.02 1.82
N LEU A 170 6.69 0.17 2.48
CA LEU A 170 7.63 -0.73 1.83
C LEU A 170 6.87 -1.93 1.27
N VAL A 171 6.90 -2.10 -0.06
CA VAL A 171 6.26 -3.20 -0.75
C VAL A 171 7.26 -4.03 -1.56
N LYS A 172 7.05 -5.33 -1.59
CA LYS A 172 7.69 -6.27 -2.50
C LYS A 172 6.74 -6.56 -3.66
N VAL A 173 7.26 -6.55 -4.88
CA VAL A 173 6.46 -6.81 -6.08
C VAL A 173 6.71 -8.25 -6.55
N SER A 174 5.64 -9.02 -6.68
CA SER A 174 5.68 -10.33 -7.35
C SER A 174 4.80 -10.31 -8.59
N VAL A 175 5.30 -10.90 -9.66
CA VAL A 175 4.62 -10.90 -10.95
C VAL A 175 4.30 -12.34 -11.33
N HIS A 176 3.02 -12.65 -11.44
CA HIS A 176 2.56 -14.00 -11.79
C HIS A 176 2.07 -13.98 -13.22
N ARG A 177 2.68 -14.83 -14.05
CA ARG A 177 2.24 -15.02 -15.43
C ARG A 177 1.34 -16.25 -15.49
N ASN A 178 0.06 -16.04 -15.70
CA ASN A 178 -0.86 -17.14 -15.98
C ASN A 178 -0.99 -17.29 -17.50
N VAL A 179 -0.63 -18.46 -18.00
CA VAL A 179 -0.73 -18.83 -19.42
C VAL A 179 -1.78 -19.94 -19.58
N PRO A 180 -3.08 -19.65 -19.38
CA PRO A 180 -4.11 -20.57 -19.84
C PRO A 180 -4.08 -20.63 -21.37
N HIS A 181 -4.57 -21.75 -21.92
CA HIS A 181 -4.52 -22.06 -23.36
C HIS A 181 -5.07 -20.95 -24.29
N SER A 182 -5.93 -20.04 -23.80
CA SER A 182 -6.59 -19.02 -24.62
C SER A 182 -6.14 -17.57 -24.37
N ARG A 183 -5.57 -17.23 -23.21
CA ARG A 183 -5.27 -15.82 -22.89
C ARG A 183 -4.15 -15.67 -21.86
N ARG A 184 -3.01 -15.11 -22.26
CA ARG A 184 -1.96 -14.71 -21.31
C ARG A 184 -2.48 -13.61 -20.41
N THR A 185 -2.47 -13.82 -19.10
CA THR A 185 -2.76 -12.79 -18.11
C THR A 185 -1.55 -12.59 -17.22
N LEU A 186 -1.18 -11.33 -16.99
CA LEU A 186 -0.14 -10.93 -16.06
C LEU A 186 -0.82 -10.39 -14.81
N ARG A 187 -0.46 -10.89 -13.64
CA ARG A 187 -0.93 -10.38 -12.35
C ARG A 187 0.27 -9.83 -11.60
N VAL A 188 0.22 -8.55 -11.25
CA VAL A 188 1.22 -7.92 -10.39
C VAL A 188 0.63 -7.85 -9.00
N ASN A 189 1.32 -8.44 -8.03
CA ASN A 189 0.96 -8.44 -6.62
C ASN A 189 1.96 -7.59 -5.85
N PHE A 190 1.44 -6.79 -4.94
CA PHE A 190 2.23 -5.99 -4.00
C PHE A 190 2.06 -6.58 -2.61
N ALA A 191 3.14 -7.09 -2.04
CA ALA A 191 3.18 -7.60 -0.66
C ALA A 191 3.75 -6.50 0.25
N MET A 192 2.95 -6.03 1.21
CA MET A 192 3.40 -5.02 2.16
C MET A 192 4.34 -5.63 3.20
N HIS A 193 5.52 -5.06 3.37
CA HIS A 193 6.48 -5.49 4.38
C HIS A 193 6.50 -4.54 5.58
N GLN A 194 6.50 -3.23 5.32
CA GLN A 194 6.59 -2.22 6.37
C GLN A 194 5.66 -1.05 6.07
N ILE A 195 5.02 -0.52 7.12
CA ILE A 195 4.25 0.73 7.07
C ILE A 195 4.86 1.67 8.09
N VAL A 196 5.31 2.84 7.64
CA VAL A 196 5.83 3.90 8.48
C VAL A 196 4.82 5.05 8.47
N LEU A 197 4.19 5.30 9.61
CA LEU A 197 3.39 6.48 9.83
C LEU A 197 4.30 7.70 9.92
N LEU A 198 4.20 8.58 8.93
CA LEU A 198 4.94 9.82 8.85
C LEU A 198 4.18 10.97 9.51
N LYS A 199 2.85 11.02 9.34
CA LYS A 199 2.01 12.08 9.94
C LYS A 199 0.60 11.60 10.23
N LYS A 200 0.08 11.97 11.42
CA LYS A 200 -1.31 11.70 11.81
C LYS A 200 -2.31 12.66 11.18
N ASN A 201 -3.48 12.15 10.80
CA ASN A 201 -4.58 12.96 10.27
C ASN A 201 -5.05 14.05 11.26
N THR A 202 -4.98 13.80 12.57
CA THR A 202 -5.35 14.80 13.60
C THR A 202 -4.52 16.09 13.54
N ILE A 203 -3.37 16.07 12.87
CA ILE A 203 -2.47 17.22 12.71
C ILE A 203 -2.64 17.86 11.31
N VAL A 204 -3.33 17.21 10.39
CA VAL A 204 -3.54 17.71 9.03
C VAL A 204 -4.91 18.37 8.97
N ARG A 205 -4.98 19.67 9.32
CA ARG A 205 -5.96 20.52 8.65
C ARG A 205 -5.57 20.51 7.18
N VAL A 206 -6.20 19.64 6.39
CA VAL A 206 -6.08 19.70 4.94
C VAL A 206 -6.55 21.12 4.60
N PRO A 207 -5.68 22.04 4.15
CA PRO A 207 -6.18 23.27 3.58
C PRO A 207 -7.10 22.79 2.47
N THR A 208 -8.37 23.18 2.51
CA THR A 208 -9.35 22.78 1.52
C THR A 208 -8.79 23.15 0.16
N CYS A 209 -8.09 22.21 -0.48
CA CYS A 209 -7.65 22.38 -1.84
C CYS A 209 -8.96 22.38 -2.59
N HIS A 210 -9.36 23.54 -3.10
CA HIS A 210 -10.34 23.58 -4.16
C HIS A 210 -9.75 22.70 -5.26
N ILE A 211 -10.20 21.45 -5.33
CA ILE A 211 -9.91 20.56 -6.43
C ILE A 211 -10.48 21.31 -7.63
N ALA A 212 -9.62 22.03 -8.33
CA ALA A 212 -9.93 22.54 -9.63
C ALA A 212 -10.10 21.28 -10.48
N THR A 213 -11.34 20.89 -10.70
CA THR A 213 -11.69 19.84 -11.64
C THR A 213 -11.23 20.33 -13.00
N TYR A 214 -10.02 19.95 -13.41
CA TYR A 214 -9.61 20.11 -14.79
C TYR A 214 -10.40 19.08 -15.59
N SER A 215 -11.55 19.52 -16.11
CA SER A 215 -12.20 18.86 -17.22
C SER A 215 -11.17 18.83 -18.36
N LEU A 216 -10.73 17.63 -18.73
CA LEU A 216 -10.10 17.41 -20.03
C LEU A 216 -11.10 17.92 -21.07
N MET A 217 -10.74 19.03 -21.72
CA MET A 217 -11.48 19.49 -22.88
C MET A 217 -11.26 18.48 -24.00
N ASP A 218 -12.32 17.76 -24.35
CA ASP A 218 -12.40 17.07 -25.63
C ASP A 218 -12.20 18.11 -26.74
N SER A 219 -11.14 17.94 -27.52
CA SER A 219 -10.78 18.84 -28.62
C SER A 219 -11.68 18.72 -29.85
N GLN A 220 -12.81 18.02 -29.77
CA GLN A 220 -13.76 17.90 -30.86
C GLN A 220 -15.21 17.85 -30.37
N THR A 221 -15.79 19.02 -30.06
CA THR A 221 -17.15 19.39 -30.51
C THR A 221 -17.49 20.79 -30.03
N ASN A 222 -17.76 21.67 -30.99
CA ASN A 222 -18.17 23.04 -30.76
C ASN A 222 -19.68 23.09 -30.41
N GLN A 223 -20.09 22.44 -29.31
CA GLN A 223 -21.44 22.55 -28.78
C GLN A 223 -21.42 22.94 -27.30
N LYS A 224 -21.83 24.18 -27.07
CA LYS A 224 -21.98 24.81 -25.76
C LYS A 224 -23.18 24.19 -25.05
N VAL A 225 -22.98 23.08 -24.32
CA VAL A 225 -23.99 22.57 -23.39
C VAL A 225 -23.77 23.29 -22.05
N ALA A 226 -24.69 24.16 -21.69
CA ALA A 226 -24.73 24.76 -20.37
C ALA A 226 -25.07 23.66 -19.35
N MET A 227 -24.12 23.34 -18.45
CA MET A 227 -24.43 22.51 -17.30
C MET A 227 -25.26 23.32 -16.29
N PRO A 228 -26.33 22.75 -15.72
CA PRO A 228 -27.04 23.39 -14.62
C PRO A 228 -26.10 23.49 -13.42
N VAL A 229 -26.00 24.70 -12.87
CA VAL A 229 -25.41 24.94 -11.56
C VAL A 229 -26.22 24.14 -10.55
N VAL A 230 -25.67 23.04 -10.06
CA VAL A 230 -26.23 22.33 -8.90
C VAL A 230 -25.87 23.17 -7.69
N GLU A 231 -26.81 23.99 -7.24
CA GLU A 231 -26.71 24.66 -5.95
C GLU A 231 -26.62 23.55 -4.88
N SER A 232 -25.50 23.55 -4.15
CA SER A 232 -25.35 22.70 -2.97
C SER A 232 -26.45 23.07 -1.99
N GLU A 233 -27.38 22.15 -1.73
CA GLU A 233 -28.31 22.29 -0.61
C GLU A 233 -27.49 22.49 0.66
N LYS A 234 -27.55 23.72 1.19
CA LYS A 234 -27.03 24.03 2.51
C LYS A 234 -27.83 23.20 3.49
N MET A 235 -27.21 22.14 3.99
CA MET A 235 -27.76 21.34 5.07
C MET A 235 -27.92 22.27 6.28
N ASP A 236 -29.17 22.51 6.67
CA ASP A 236 -29.51 23.43 7.75
C ASP A 236 -29.03 22.84 9.07
N VAL A 237 -27.92 23.36 9.57
CA VAL A 237 -27.24 22.91 10.79
C VAL A 237 -28.19 22.97 12.00
N GLN A 238 -29.19 23.87 11.98
CA GLN A 238 -30.18 23.97 13.04
C GLN A 238 -31.15 22.78 13.07
N ALA A 239 -31.43 22.14 11.93
CA ALA A 239 -32.28 20.96 11.88
C ALA A 239 -31.59 19.73 12.50
N VAL A 240 -30.27 19.61 12.33
CA VAL A 240 -29.47 18.50 12.87
C VAL A 240 -29.33 18.63 14.39
N GLU A 241 -29.12 19.85 14.91
CA GLU A 241 -29.04 20.08 16.36
C GLU A 241 -30.37 19.80 17.07
N LYS A 242 -31.50 20.16 16.44
CA LYS A 242 -32.83 19.86 16.99
C LYS A 242 -33.11 18.37 17.05
N GLN A 243 -32.74 17.62 16.01
CA GLN A 243 -32.92 16.16 15.97
C GLN A 243 -32.05 15.43 17.01
N ALA A 244 -30.85 15.95 17.31
CA ALA A 244 -30.00 15.39 18.36
C ALA A 244 -30.56 15.63 19.78
N ALA A 245 -31.18 16.80 20.01
CA ALA A 245 -31.82 17.10 21.29
C ALA A 245 -33.05 16.22 21.56
N ASP A 246 -33.85 15.94 20.52
CA ASP A 246 -35.03 15.07 20.64
C ASP A 246 -34.65 13.61 20.97
N ILE A 247 -33.53 13.11 20.42
CA ILE A 247 -33.02 11.75 20.73
C ILE A 247 -32.49 11.67 22.18
N ALA A 248 -31.88 12.73 22.69
CA ALA A 248 -31.37 12.76 24.06
C ALA A 248 -32.48 12.78 25.11
N ALA A 249 -33.64 13.36 24.80
CA ALA A 249 -34.80 13.39 25.69
C ALA A 249 -35.46 12.00 25.85
N ASP A 250 -35.37 11.15 24.83
CA ASP A 250 -36.02 9.83 24.79
C ASP A 250 -35.24 8.74 25.58
N LEU A 251 -33.99 9.00 25.94
CA LEU A 251 -33.13 8.03 26.63
C LEU A 251 -33.28 7.97 28.15
N GLY A 252 -34.00 8.92 28.76
CA GLY A 252 -34.29 8.93 30.19
C GLY A 252 -33.05 9.02 31.11
N PRO A 253 -33.20 9.52 32.35
CA PRO A 253 -32.10 9.52 33.31
C PRO A 253 -31.80 8.09 33.76
N GLN A 254 -30.54 7.66 33.61
CA GLN A 254 -29.99 6.45 34.24
C GLN A 254 -29.79 6.64 35.73
#